data_AF-A0A2H6B446-F1
#
_entry.id   AF-A0A2H6B446-F1
#
_cell.length_a   1.000
_cell.length_b   1.000
_cell.length_c   1.000
_cell.angle_alpha   90.00
_cell.angle_beta   90.00
_cell.angle_gamma   90.00
#
_symmetry.space_group_name_H-M   'P 1'
#
loop_
_entity.id
_entity.type
_entity.pdbx_description
1 polymer ?
#
loop_
_entity_poly.entity_id
_entity_poly.type
_entity_poly.pdbx_seq_one_letter_code
_entity_poly.pdbx_strand_id
1 'polypeptide(L)'
;MPPERLASGELWGLLRSQLLYRFPPFAHRRLVRFYRGFLPAGGLAFDIGAHLGNRSLALLAAGLRVVALEPQPLFARRLAVLARRHPKLTVLPVAAAAAPGRLTLALSPRTPTVATASPDFRALMEQAGVRYAGTLAVEAVTLDQLVARFGLPDFVKIDAEGMEREILLGLSAPPAVVAFEHLPQRLQASRDCLARLLALGPFRFNAVTGEGRRFHFPSPLDPEEFGAALARPPLSRRAGDIYAFRITRCAGEETAVRPADGDPAAAPGPPSAPPECPPPGG
;
A
#
# COMPACT_ATOMS: atom_id res chain seq x y z
N MET A 1 -31.60 24.48 1.10
CA MET A 1 -30.61 23.71 0.31
C MET A 1 -30.73 22.26 0.71
N PRO A 2 -31.34 21.39 -0.10
CA PRO A 2 -31.46 19.97 0.25
C PRO A 2 -30.07 19.31 0.15
N PRO A 3 -29.76 18.28 0.98
CA PRO A 3 -28.52 17.54 0.85
C PRO A 3 -28.53 16.79 -0.49
N GLU A 4 -27.49 16.99 -1.29
CA GLU A 4 -27.26 16.25 -2.52
C GLU A 4 -27.28 14.75 -2.22
N ARG A 5 -28.25 14.05 -2.80
CA ARG A 5 -28.34 12.60 -2.75
C ARG A 5 -27.09 12.06 -3.43
N LEU A 6 -26.28 11.30 -2.68
CA LEU A 6 -25.20 10.48 -3.21
C LEU A 6 -25.67 9.78 -4.49
N ALA A 7 -25.01 10.08 -5.61
CA ALA A 7 -25.30 9.43 -6.88
C ALA A 7 -25.08 7.92 -6.68
N SER A 8 -26.19 7.19 -6.63
CA SER A 8 -26.26 5.82 -6.13
C SER A 8 -25.30 4.87 -6.87
N GLY A 9 -24.94 5.20 -8.12
CA GLY A 9 -24.04 4.42 -8.97
C GLY A 9 -22.57 4.33 -8.53
N GLU A 10 -21.99 5.36 -7.90
CA GLU A 10 -20.58 5.32 -7.48
C GLU A 10 -20.37 4.45 -6.23
N LEU A 11 -21.38 4.48 -5.35
CA LEU A 11 -21.43 3.67 -4.14
C LEU A 11 -21.72 2.19 -4.45
N TRP A 12 -22.59 1.94 -5.43
CA TRP A 12 -22.71 0.62 -6.05
C TRP A 12 -21.38 0.16 -6.66
N GLY A 13 -20.51 1.06 -7.13
CA GLY A 13 -19.15 0.75 -7.59
C GLY A 13 -18.18 0.33 -6.48
N LEU A 14 -18.23 0.99 -5.31
CA LEU A 14 -17.45 0.62 -4.12
C LEU A 14 -17.83 -0.77 -3.58
N LEU A 15 -19.14 -1.01 -3.41
CA LEU A 15 -19.68 -2.29 -2.94
C LEU A 15 -19.48 -3.42 -3.98
N ARG A 16 -19.47 -3.11 -5.28
CA ARG A 16 -19.28 -4.09 -6.36
C ARG A 16 -17.82 -4.40 -6.62
N SER A 17 -16.91 -3.44 -6.40
CA SER A 17 -15.44 -3.60 -6.47
C SER A 17 -14.94 -4.70 -5.53
N GLN A 18 -15.52 -4.81 -4.33
CA GLN A 18 -15.13 -5.84 -3.37
C GLN A 18 -15.85 -7.20 -3.56
N LEU A 19 -16.94 -7.26 -4.34
CA LEU A 19 -17.90 -8.38 -4.27
C LEU A 19 -18.23 -9.08 -5.61
N LEU A 20 -17.94 -8.52 -6.78
CA LEU A 20 -18.49 -9.09 -8.04
C LEU A 20 -17.52 -8.98 -9.23
N TYR A 21 -16.55 -9.89 -9.32
CA TYR A 21 -16.43 -10.88 -10.41
C TYR A 21 -15.09 -11.61 -10.39
N ARG A 22 -15.18 -12.93 -10.24
CA ARG A 22 -14.46 -13.98 -10.98
C ARG A 22 -13.26 -13.48 -11.82
N PHE A 23 -12.04 -13.90 -11.42
CA PHE A 23 -10.83 -14.02 -12.26
C PHE A 23 -11.07 -13.71 -13.75
N PRO A 24 -10.99 -12.45 -14.20
CA PRO A 24 -10.59 -12.24 -15.57
C PRO A 24 -9.09 -12.60 -15.54
N PRO A 25 -8.63 -13.70 -16.17
CA PRO A 25 -7.21 -14.06 -16.17
C PRO A 25 -6.33 -12.87 -16.62
N PHE A 26 -6.88 -12.01 -17.48
CA PHE A 26 -6.28 -10.74 -17.90
C PHE A 26 -6.09 -9.72 -16.76
N ALA A 27 -7.04 -9.58 -15.83
CA ALA A 27 -6.89 -8.67 -14.69
C ALA A 27 -5.76 -9.13 -13.76
N HIS A 28 -5.64 -10.43 -13.53
CA HIS A 28 -4.54 -11.01 -12.76
C HIS A 28 -3.19 -10.78 -13.46
N ARG A 29 -3.05 -11.11 -14.74
CA ARG A 29 -1.80 -10.91 -15.50
C ARG A 29 -1.37 -9.44 -15.53
N ARG A 30 -2.30 -8.51 -15.67
CA ARG A 30 -2.03 -7.06 -15.60
C ARG A 30 -1.54 -6.62 -14.23
N LEU A 31 -2.14 -7.14 -13.15
CA LEU A 31 -1.71 -6.86 -11.79
C LEU A 31 -0.31 -7.42 -11.50
N VAL A 32 -0.01 -8.64 -11.97
CA VAL A 32 1.33 -9.24 -11.88
C VAL A 32 2.36 -8.38 -12.62
N ARG A 33 2.06 -7.95 -13.85
CA ARG A 33 2.96 -7.07 -14.63
C ARG A 33 3.17 -5.73 -13.92
N PHE A 34 2.13 -5.18 -13.33
CA PHE A 34 2.21 -3.93 -12.56
C PHE A 34 3.18 -4.09 -11.38
N TYR A 35 3.02 -5.13 -10.54
CA TYR A 35 3.94 -5.37 -9.42
C TYR A 35 5.37 -5.65 -9.84
N ARG A 36 5.59 -6.46 -10.89
CA ARG A 36 6.94 -6.69 -11.44
C ARG A 36 7.63 -5.42 -11.93
N GLY A 37 6.88 -4.35 -12.22
CA GLY A 37 7.44 -3.09 -12.68
C GLY A 37 8.22 -2.32 -11.61
N PHE A 38 8.00 -2.62 -10.32
CA PHE A 38 8.64 -1.86 -9.23
C PHE A 38 9.00 -2.69 -7.99
N LEU A 39 8.59 -3.96 -7.89
CA LEU A 39 8.94 -4.83 -6.78
C LEU A 39 10.07 -5.80 -7.15
N PRO A 40 11.02 -6.06 -6.22
CA PRO A 40 12.11 -6.99 -6.47
C PRO A 40 11.60 -8.43 -6.50
N ALA A 41 12.08 -9.21 -7.49
CA ALA A 41 11.86 -10.65 -7.51
C ALA A 41 12.52 -11.29 -6.29
N GLY A 42 11.84 -12.23 -5.62
CA GLY A 42 12.32 -12.84 -4.38
C GLY A 42 12.08 -12.00 -3.12
N GLY A 43 11.58 -10.77 -3.26
CA GLY A 43 11.26 -9.88 -2.15
C GLY A 43 10.14 -10.38 -1.23
N LEU A 44 9.94 -9.68 -0.12
CA LEU A 44 8.92 -9.97 0.88
C LEU A 44 7.77 -8.97 0.80
N ALA A 45 6.55 -9.48 0.77
CA ALA A 45 5.34 -8.66 0.83
C ALA A 45 4.45 -9.04 2.03
N PHE A 46 3.90 -8.02 2.69
CA PHE A 46 2.78 -8.17 3.61
C PHE A 46 1.49 -7.74 2.91
N ASP A 47 0.48 -8.61 2.90
CA ASP A 47 -0.85 -8.36 2.32
C ASP A 47 -1.88 -8.31 3.47
N ILE A 48 -2.17 -7.11 3.96
CA ILE A 48 -3.04 -6.88 5.11
C ILE A 48 -4.47 -6.67 4.63
N GLY A 49 -5.40 -7.52 5.05
CA GLY A 49 -6.77 -7.57 4.50
C GLY A 49 -6.84 -8.40 3.22
N ALA A 50 -6.20 -9.57 3.22
CA ALA A 50 -5.99 -10.36 2.00
C ALA A 50 -7.29 -10.92 1.39
N HIS A 51 -8.39 -10.98 2.14
CA HIS A 51 -9.72 -11.38 1.69
C HIS A 51 -9.69 -12.72 0.92
N LEU A 52 -10.09 -12.73 -0.36
CA LEU A 52 -10.10 -13.94 -1.20
C LEU A 52 -8.71 -14.37 -1.73
N GLY A 53 -7.67 -13.56 -1.51
CA GLY A 53 -6.29 -13.84 -1.92
C GLY A 53 -5.90 -13.37 -3.31
N ASN A 54 -6.71 -12.55 -3.97
CA ASN A 54 -6.45 -12.09 -5.35
C ASN A 54 -5.09 -11.36 -5.45
N ARG A 55 -4.80 -10.49 -4.48
CA ARG A 55 -3.55 -9.72 -4.43
C ARG A 55 -2.37 -10.58 -3.99
N SER A 56 -2.53 -11.36 -2.92
CA SER A 56 -1.57 -12.40 -2.51
C SER A 56 -1.10 -13.27 -3.69
N LEU A 57 -2.03 -13.80 -4.50
CA LEU A 57 -1.69 -14.60 -5.68
C LEU A 57 -0.92 -13.81 -6.73
N ALA A 58 -1.27 -12.53 -6.96
CA ALA A 58 -0.57 -11.69 -7.91
C ALA A 58 0.85 -11.33 -7.44
N LEU A 59 1.05 -11.11 -6.15
CA LEU A 59 2.37 -10.86 -5.55
C LEU A 59 3.26 -12.13 -5.64
N LEU A 60 2.70 -13.31 -5.35
CA LEU A 60 3.40 -14.59 -5.53
C LEU A 60 3.81 -14.80 -6.99
N ALA A 61 2.90 -14.55 -7.93
CA ALA A 61 3.18 -14.66 -9.37
C ALA A 61 4.16 -13.57 -9.86
N ALA A 62 4.24 -12.43 -9.17
CA ALA A 62 5.27 -11.40 -9.39
C ALA A 62 6.66 -11.84 -8.88
N GLY A 63 6.74 -12.92 -8.09
CA GLY A 63 7.98 -13.53 -7.63
C GLY A 63 8.29 -13.31 -6.14
N LEU A 64 7.36 -12.69 -5.40
CA LEU A 64 7.56 -12.39 -3.98
C LEU A 64 7.21 -13.58 -3.09
N ARG A 65 7.73 -13.54 -1.86
CA ARG A 65 7.19 -14.25 -0.71
C ARG A 65 6.12 -13.39 -0.05
N VAL A 66 5.02 -13.98 0.38
CA VAL A 66 3.86 -13.24 0.89
C VAL A 66 3.47 -13.71 2.28
N VAL A 67 3.27 -12.77 3.20
CA VAL A 67 2.58 -12.97 4.48
C VAL A 67 1.25 -12.26 4.40
N ALA A 68 0.17 -13.03 4.34
CA ALA A 68 -1.20 -12.54 4.22
C ALA A 68 -1.91 -12.56 5.57
N LEU A 69 -2.48 -11.42 5.97
CA LEU A 69 -3.33 -11.31 7.17
C LEU A 69 -4.79 -11.20 6.75
N GLU A 70 -5.62 -12.05 7.35
CA GLU A 70 -7.07 -12.03 7.14
C GLU A 70 -7.78 -12.49 8.41
N PRO A 71 -8.42 -11.58 9.16
CA PRO A 71 -9.02 -11.89 10.45
C PRO A 71 -10.34 -12.68 10.35
N GLN A 72 -11.07 -12.62 9.22
CA GLN A 72 -12.35 -13.30 9.11
C GLN A 72 -12.16 -14.80 8.82
N PRO A 73 -12.71 -15.73 9.65
CA PRO A 73 -12.46 -17.16 9.51
C PRO A 73 -12.81 -17.74 8.14
N LEU A 74 -13.85 -17.22 7.48
CA LEU A 74 -14.27 -17.68 6.16
C LEU A 74 -13.17 -17.46 5.11
N PHE A 75 -12.61 -16.25 5.07
CA PHE A 75 -11.58 -15.86 4.11
C PHE A 75 -10.22 -16.44 4.49
N ALA A 76 -9.88 -16.46 5.79
CA ALA A 76 -8.67 -17.09 6.29
C ALA A 76 -8.58 -18.59 5.94
N ARG A 77 -9.70 -19.34 6.07
CA ARG A 77 -9.75 -20.76 5.68
C ARG A 77 -9.50 -20.95 4.18
N ARG A 78 -10.08 -20.10 3.34
CA ARG A 78 -9.84 -20.12 1.88
C ARG A 78 -8.36 -19.85 1.57
N LEU A 79 -7.78 -18.81 2.18
CA LEU A 79 -6.36 -18.48 2.03
C LEU A 79 -5.47 -19.63 2.50
N ALA A 80 -5.81 -20.30 3.61
CA ALA A 80 -5.06 -21.47 4.09
C ALA A 80 -5.05 -22.63 3.07
N VAL A 81 -6.14 -22.85 2.34
CA VAL A 81 -6.18 -23.82 1.23
C VAL A 81 -5.27 -23.39 0.08
N LEU A 82 -5.20 -22.09 -0.24
CA LEU A 82 -4.27 -21.56 -1.24
C LEU A 82 -2.81 -21.76 -0.79
N ALA A 83 -2.50 -21.47 0.47
CA ALA A 83 -1.14 -21.63 1.02
C ALA A 83 -0.60 -23.06 0.89
N ARG A 84 -1.46 -24.09 0.99
CA ARG A 84 -1.05 -25.50 0.76
C ARG A 84 -0.48 -25.75 -0.64
N ARG A 85 -0.83 -24.93 -1.63
CA ARG A 85 -0.34 -25.02 -3.02
C ARG A 85 0.78 -24.03 -3.32
N HIS A 86 1.06 -23.12 -2.39
CA HIS A 86 2.02 -22.03 -2.58
C HIS A 86 2.95 -21.93 -1.37
N PRO A 87 4.11 -22.61 -1.37
CA PRO A 87 5.01 -22.67 -0.21
C PRO A 87 5.60 -21.30 0.19
N LYS A 88 5.51 -20.31 -0.69
CA LYS A 88 5.93 -18.92 -0.44
C LYS A 88 4.81 -18.04 0.16
N LEU A 89 3.65 -18.61 0.45
CA LEU A 89 2.51 -17.93 1.07
C LEU A 89 2.32 -18.40 2.50
N THR A 90 2.49 -17.48 3.45
CA THR A 90 2.12 -17.66 4.85
C THR A 90 0.80 -16.92 5.09
N VAL A 91 -0.15 -17.56 5.78
CA VAL A 91 -1.46 -16.97 6.10
C VAL A 91 -1.61 -16.91 7.61
N LEU A 92 -1.97 -15.73 8.13
CA LEU A 92 -2.19 -15.48 9.54
C LEU A 92 -3.66 -15.06 9.75
N PRO A 93 -4.45 -15.81 10.54
CA PRO A 93 -5.86 -15.51 10.81
C PRO A 93 -6.02 -14.42 11.90
N VAL A 94 -5.34 -13.29 11.73
CA VAL A 94 -5.24 -12.20 12.70
C VAL A 94 -5.45 -10.85 11.99
N ALA A 95 -5.84 -9.82 12.75
CA ALA A 95 -5.85 -8.44 12.27
C ALA A 95 -4.49 -7.78 12.52
N ALA A 96 -4.16 -6.76 11.72
CA ALA A 96 -3.10 -5.82 12.06
C ALA A 96 -3.70 -4.63 12.83
N ALA A 97 -2.95 -4.08 13.79
CA ALA A 97 -3.36 -2.92 14.58
C ALA A 97 -2.14 -2.14 15.12
N ALA A 98 -2.41 -1.02 15.81
CA ALA A 98 -1.39 -0.17 16.43
C ALA A 98 -0.64 -0.85 17.58
N ALA A 99 -1.29 -1.79 18.27
CA ALA A 99 -0.77 -2.52 19.41
C ALA A 99 -1.27 -3.98 19.36
N PRO A 100 -0.54 -4.94 19.96
CA PRO A 100 -1.01 -6.32 20.06
C PRO A 100 -2.23 -6.41 21.00
N GLY A 101 -3.07 -7.41 20.80
CA GLY A 101 -4.20 -7.68 21.68
C GLY A 101 -5.40 -8.24 20.96
N ARG A 102 -6.59 -7.69 21.24
CA ARG A 102 -7.83 -8.07 20.57
C ARG A 102 -8.45 -6.87 19.86
N LEU A 103 -8.97 -7.11 18.67
CA LEU A 103 -9.71 -6.13 17.88
C LEU A 103 -11.12 -6.68 17.60
N THR A 104 -12.14 -5.83 17.74
CA THR A 104 -13.52 -6.22 17.45
C THR A 104 -13.94 -5.66 16.10
N LEU A 105 -14.23 -6.55 15.16
CA LEU A 105 -14.77 -6.21 13.85
C LEU A 105 -16.30 -6.17 13.92
N ALA A 106 -16.91 -5.11 13.39
CA ALA A 106 -18.33 -5.10 13.05
C ALA A 106 -18.55 -5.89 11.76
N LEU A 107 -19.54 -6.79 11.78
CA LEU A 107 -19.87 -7.65 10.64
C LEU A 107 -21.26 -7.31 10.07
N SER A 108 -21.36 -7.35 8.75
CA SER A 108 -22.63 -7.31 8.03
C SER A 108 -22.97 -8.69 7.46
N PRO A 109 -23.98 -9.41 7.98
CA PRO A 109 -24.37 -10.71 7.43
C PRO A 109 -24.79 -10.68 5.95
N ARG A 110 -25.32 -9.54 5.49
CA ARG A 110 -25.78 -9.35 4.11
C ARG A 110 -24.70 -8.82 3.17
N THR A 111 -23.61 -8.29 3.74
CA THR A 111 -22.44 -7.80 3.00
C THR A 111 -21.16 -8.26 3.73
N PRO A 112 -20.89 -9.59 3.78
CA PRO A 112 -19.84 -10.14 4.65
C PRO A 112 -18.42 -9.76 4.23
N THR A 113 -18.22 -9.19 3.05
CA THR A 113 -16.91 -8.71 2.60
C THR A 113 -16.53 -7.38 3.24
N VAL A 114 -17.48 -6.64 3.81
CA VAL A 114 -17.25 -5.33 4.43
C VAL A 114 -17.31 -5.50 5.95
N ALA A 115 -16.17 -5.84 6.54
CA ALA A 115 -15.97 -5.96 7.99
C ALA A 115 -14.95 -4.92 8.44
N THR A 116 -15.27 -4.18 9.50
CA THR A 116 -14.42 -3.05 9.93
C THR A 116 -14.36 -2.93 11.45
N ALA A 117 -13.22 -2.48 11.98
CA ALA A 117 -13.12 -1.99 13.35
C ALA A 117 -13.16 -0.45 13.44
N SER A 118 -13.25 0.25 12.31
CA SER A 118 -13.27 1.71 12.25
C SER A 118 -14.70 2.24 12.41
N PRO A 119 -15.00 3.01 13.48
CA PRO A 119 -16.33 3.59 13.68
C PRO A 119 -16.75 4.51 12.52
N ASP A 120 -15.83 5.33 12.03
CA ASP A 120 -16.09 6.27 10.92
C ASP A 120 -16.36 5.53 9.61
N PHE A 121 -15.68 4.40 9.38
CA PHE A 121 -15.88 3.60 8.17
C PHE A 121 -17.23 2.91 8.23
N ARG A 122 -17.54 2.34 9.40
CA ARG A 122 -18.84 1.76 9.68
C ARG A 122 -19.97 2.76 9.42
N ALA A 123 -19.86 3.98 9.96
CA ALA A 123 -20.87 5.02 9.76
C ALA A 123 -21.06 5.38 8.28
N LEU A 124 -19.97 5.52 7.52
CA LEU A 124 -20.01 5.76 6.08
C LEU A 124 -20.73 4.62 5.34
N MET A 125 -20.44 3.36 5.70
CA MET A 125 -21.07 2.20 5.09
C MET A 125 -22.54 2.05 5.50
N GLU A 126 -22.91 2.44 6.72
CA GLU A 126 -24.32 2.46 7.16
C GLU A 126 -25.14 3.49 6.39
N GLN A 127 -24.58 4.68 6.12
CA GLN A 127 -25.19 5.67 5.23
C GLN A 127 -25.35 5.13 3.80
N ALA A 128 -24.44 4.24 3.38
CA ALA A 128 -24.49 3.53 2.12
C ALA A 128 -25.47 2.34 2.08
N GLY A 129 -26.18 2.07 3.18
CA GLY A 129 -27.16 0.99 3.28
C GLY A 129 -26.61 -0.36 3.77
N VAL A 130 -25.34 -0.44 4.16
CA VAL A 130 -24.79 -1.62 4.83
C VAL A 130 -25.38 -1.73 6.23
N ARG A 131 -25.88 -2.91 6.58
CA ARG A 131 -26.43 -3.17 7.92
C ARG A 131 -25.49 -4.07 8.71
N TYR A 132 -24.88 -3.51 9.74
CA TYR A 132 -24.08 -4.28 10.69
C TYR A 132 -24.98 -4.92 11.74
N ALA A 133 -24.85 -6.22 11.95
CA ALA A 133 -25.71 -6.99 12.86
C ALA A 133 -24.95 -8.09 13.62
N GLY A 134 -23.62 -7.99 13.68
CA GLY A 134 -22.78 -8.91 14.42
C GLY A 134 -21.41 -8.30 14.70
N THR A 135 -20.67 -8.96 15.57
CA THR A 135 -19.29 -8.62 15.88
C THR A 135 -18.41 -9.86 15.90
N LEU A 136 -17.12 -9.68 15.66
CA LEU A 136 -16.13 -10.72 15.73
C LEU A 136 -14.87 -10.19 16.42
N ALA A 137 -14.54 -10.75 17.58
CA ALA A 137 -13.32 -10.41 18.31
C ALA A 137 -12.18 -11.30 17.85
N VAL A 138 -11.18 -10.71 17.20
CA VAL A 138 -10.00 -11.38 16.63
C VAL A 138 -8.73 -11.00 17.38
N GLU A 139 -7.72 -11.85 17.28
CA GLU A 139 -6.37 -11.48 17.69
C GLU A 139 -5.83 -10.37 16.77
N ALA A 140 -5.11 -9.42 17.37
CA ALA A 140 -4.46 -8.32 16.68
C ALA A 140 -2.95 -8.33 16.94
N VAL A 141 -2.18 -8.12 15.88
CA VAL A 141 -0.72 -8.01 15.91
C VAL A 141 -0.26 -6.68 15.31
N THR A 142 0.95 -6.25 15.62
CA THR A 142 1.53 -5.05 14.98
C THR A 142 2.32 -5.42 13.73
N LEU A 143 2.52 -4.43 12.84
CA LEU A 143 3.43 -4.64 11.71
C LEU A 143 4.86 -4.87 12.19
N ASP A 144 5.29 -4.28 13.31
CA ASP A 144 6.59 -4.55 13.93
C ASP A 144 6.75 -6.01 14.38
N GLN A 145 5.70 -6.65 14.90
CA GLN A 145 5.75 -8.07 15.22
C GLN A 145 5.90 -8.92 13.95
N LEU A 146 5.27 -8.52 12.84
CA LEU A 146 5.47 -9.20 11.55
C LEU A 146 6.89 -8.99 11.04
N VAL A 147 7.43 -7.76 11.13
CA VAL A 147 8.81 -7.43 10.74
C VAL A 147 9.80 -8.26 11.56
N ALA A 148 9.62 -8.35 12.88
CA ALA A 148 10.47 -9.15 13.76
C ALA A 148 10.44 -10.64 13.39
N ARG A 149 9.28 -11.16 12.96
CA ARG A 149 9.10 -12.58 12.64
C ARG A 149 9.55 -12.95 11.23
N PHE A 150 9.33 -12.09 10.24
CA PHE A 150 9.49 -12.43 8.82
C PHE A 150 10.56 -11.61 8.10
N GLY A 151 11.06 -10.54 8.73
CA GLY A 151 11.95 -9.55 8.13
C GLY A 151 11.21 -8.30 7.66
N LEU A 152 11.99 -7.24 7.40
CA LEU A 152 11.44 -6.00 6.85
C LEU A 152 10.92 -6.24 5.41
N PRO A 153 9.65 -5.93 5.10
CA PRO A 153 9.09 -6.17 3.78
C PRO A 153 9.55 -5.14 2.75
N ASP A 154 9.66 -5.59 1.50
CA ASP A 154 9.80 -4.72 0.33
C ASP A 154 8.46 -4.05 -0.02
N PHE A 155 7.35 -4.71 0.29
CA PHE A 155 6.00 -4.22 -0.01
C PHE A 155 5.03 -4.47 1.13
N VAL A 156 4.25 -3.47 1.51
CA VAL A 156 3.09 -3.65 2.40
C VAL A 156 1.86 -3.12 1.70
N LYS A 157 0.87 -3.98 1.42
CA LYS A 157 -0.49 -3.51 1.08
C LYS A 157 -1.35 -3.53 2.34
N ILE A 158 -2.06 -2.43 2.57
CA ILE A 158 -3.06 -2.28 3.62
C ILE A 158 -4.42 -2.02 2.97
N ASP A 159 -5.38 -2.89 3.25
CA ASP A 159 -6.76 -2.82 2.75
C ASP A 159 -7.68 -3.29 3.88
N ALA A 160 -7.90 -2.44 4.87
CA ALA A 160 -8.42 -2.85 6.17
C ALA A 160 -9.67 -2.06 6.57
N GLU A 161 -10.44 -1.62 5.57
CA GLU A 161 -11.75 -1.00 5.72
C GLU A 161 -11.73 0.15 6.75
N GLY A 162 -10.77 1.07 6.57
CA GLY A 162 -10.67 2.27 7.40
C GLY A 162 -9.75 2.17 8.61
N MET A 163 -8.99 1.09 8.76
CA MET A 163 -7.98 0.88 9.81
C MET A 163 -6.54 1.17 9.34
N GLU A 164 -6.36 1.75 8.15
CA GLU A 164 -5.05 1.92 7.51
C GLU A 164 -4.07 2.70 8.40
N ARG A 165 -4.54 3.81 8.99
CA ARG A 165 -3.74 4.66 9.87
C ARG A 165 -3.32 3.90 11.13
N GLU A 166 -4.25 3.20 11.76
CA GLU A 166 -4.05 2.45 13.00
C GLU A 166 -3.04 1.31 12.77
N ILE A 167 -3.12 0.63 11.64
CA ILE A 167 -2.15 -0.39 11.25
C ILE A 167 -0.76 0.22 11.06
N LEU A 168 -0.67 1.39 10.40
CA LEU A 168 0.60 2.11 10.23
C LEU A 168 1.18 2.62 11.55
N LEU A 169 0.38 2.87 12.59
CA LEU A 169 0.89 3.21 13.92
C LEU A 169 1.74 2.08 14.51
N GLY A 170 1.43 0.82 14.21
CA GLY A 170 2.18 -0.36 14.68
C GLY A 170 3.42 -0.72 13.86
N LEU A 171 3.96 0.23 13.08
CA LEU A 171 5.14 0.04 12.22
C LEU A 171 6.22 1.07 12.58
N SER A 172 7.41 0.63 12.94
CA SER A 172 8.52 1.52 13.33
C SER A 172 9.59 1.64 12.25
N ALA A 173 9.78 0.62 11.42
CA ALA A 173 10.78 0.63 10.35
C ALA A 173 10.11 0.85 8.98
N PRO A 174 10.56 1.81 8.15
CA PRO A 174 9.92 2.11 6.87
C PRO A 174 10.18 1.00 5.83
N PRO A 175 9.15 0.35 5.27
CA PRO A 175 9.27 -0.57 4.13
C PRO A 175 9.74 0.15 2.87
N ALA A 176 10.18 -0.58 1.85
CA ALA A 176 10.55 0.05 0.57
C ALA A 176 9.33 0.67 -0.13
N VAL A 177 8.19 -0.02 -0.14
CA VAL A 177 6.93 0.47 -0.69
C VAL A 177 5.76 0.12 0.23
N VAL A 178 4.88 1.09 0.46
CA VAL A 178 3.61 0.88 1.18
C VAL A 178 2.47 1.32 0.26
N ALA A 179 1.44 0.49 0.13
CA ALA A 179 0.21 0.82 -0.56
C ALA A 179 -0.97 0.73 0.40
N PHE A 180 -1.89 1.70 0.35
CA PHE A 180 -3.09 1.67 1.18
C PHE A 180 -4.31 2.20 0.41
N GLU A 181 -5.50 1.76 0.82
CA GLU A 181 -6.74 2.17 0.16
C GLU A 181 -7.00 3.68 0.33
N HIS A 182 -7.45 4.31 -0.74
CA HIS A 182 -7.94 5.68 -0.75
C HIS A 182 -9.41 5.72 -1.14
N LEU A 183 -10.21 6.32 -0.28
CA LEU A 183 -11.60 6.67 -0.55
C LEU A 183 -11.75 8.20 -0.53
N PRO A 184 -12.32 8.83 -1.59
CA PRO A 184 -12.53 10.27 -1.65
C PRO A 184 -13.35 10.82 -0.48
N GLN A 185 -14.33 10.04 -0.01
CA GLN A 185 -15.19 10.35 1.13
C GLN A 185 -14.41 10.40 2.46
N ARG A 186 -13.21 9.83 2.50
CA ARG A 186 -12.32 9.76 3.67
C ARG A 186 -10.96 10.40 3.38
N LEU A 187 -10.96 11.53 2.68
CA LEU A 187 -9.74 12.26 2.33
C LEU A 187 -8.81 12.51 3.52
N GLN A 188 -9.37 12.83 4.69
CA GLN A 188 -8.59 13.05 5.91
C GLN A 188 -7.87 11.77 6.37
N ALA A 189 -8.51 10.60 6.29
CA ALA A 189 -7.87 9.33 6.64
C ALA A 189 -6.63 9.05 5.76
N SER A 190 -6.71 9.37 4.46
CA SER A 190 -5.55 9.28 3.58
C SER A 190 -4.44 10.26 3.96
N ARG A 191 -4.78 11.51 4.32
CA ARG A 191 -3.79 12.50 4.80
C ARG A 191 -3.11 12.03 6.09
N ASP A 192 -3.85 11.42 6.99
CA ASP A 192 -3.30 10.89 8.23
C ASP A 192 -2.33 9.73 7.97
N CYS A 193 -2.62 8.87 6.98
CA CYS A 193 -1.70 7.83 6.53
C CYS A 193 -0.42 8.43 5.91
N LEU A 194 -0.54 9.48 5.09
CA LEU A 194 0.62 10.21 4.54
C LEU A 194 1.49 10.76 5.67
N ALA A 195 0.89 11.51 6.60
CA ALA A 195 1.60 12.08 7.74
C ALA A 195 2.30 10.99 8.57
N ARG A 196 1.62 9.87 8.79
CA ARG A 196 2.17 8.73 9.52
C ARG A 196 3.38 8.10 8.82
N LEU A 197 3.32 7.93 7.50
CA LEU A 197 4.43 7.40 6.70
C LEU A 197 5.61 8.37 6.66
N LEU A 198 5.36 9.67 6.56
CA LEU A 198 6.40 10.70 6.57
C LEU A 198 7.13 10.79 7.92
N ALA A 199 6.45 10.44 9.01
CA ALA A 199 7.11 10.28 10.31
C ALA A 199 8.06 9.07 10.38
N LEU A 200 7.96 8.09 9.47
CA LEU A 200 8.89 6.95 9.40
C LEU A 200 10.11 7.22 8.53
N GLY A 201 10.03 8.17 7.61
CA GLY A 201 11.12 8.48 6.70
C GLY A 201 10.67 9.23 5.45
N PRO A 202 11.62 9.52 4.54
CA PRO A 202 11.31 10.20 3.30
C PRO A 202 10.57 9.27 2.33
N PHE A 203 9.38 9.70 1.90
CA PHE A 203 8.57 9.01 0.90
C PHE A 203 8.18 9.95 -0.24
N ARG A 204 8.04 9.39 -1.45
CA ARG A 204 7.29 9.99 -2.55
C ARG A 204 6.06 9.18 -2.85
N PHE A 205 5.03 9.82 -3.38
CA PHE A 205 3.70 9.23 -3.49
C PHE A 205 3.21 9.18 -4.93
N ASN A 206 2.51 8.10 -5.26
CA ASN A 206 1.75 7.97 -6.49
C ASN A 206 0.38 7.34 -6.17
N ALA A 207 -0.51 7.28 -7.14
CA ALA A 207 -1.83 6.73 -6.94
C ALA A 207 -2.25 5.86 -8.14
N VAL A 208 -3.15 4.93 -7.88
CA VAL A 208 -3.87 4.16 -8.88
C VAL A 208 -5.36 4.38 -8.63
N THR A 209 -6.09 4.90 -9.61
CA THR A 209 -7.54 5.15 -9.47
C THR A 209 -8.38 3.98 -9.98
N GLY A 210 -9.45 3.67 -9.27
CA GLY A 210 -10.37 2.57 -9.52
C GLY A 210 -9.61 1.25 -9.58
N GLU A 211 -10.02 0.38 -10.50
CA GLU A 211 -9.24 -0.82 -10.82
C GLU A 211 -8.12 -0.53 -11.83
N GLY A 212 -7.50 0.64 -11.81
CA GLY A 212 -6.30 0.89 -12.62
C GLY A 212 -5.20 -0.14 -12.33
N ARG A 213 -4.30 -0.37 -13.29
CA ARG A 213 -3.06 -1.13 -13.07
C ARG A 213 -1.86 -0.35 -13.61
N ARG A 214 -1.94 0.98 -13.44
CA ARG A 214 -0.98 1.98 -13.91
C ARG A 214 -1.05 3.15 -12.95
N PHE A 215 0.12 3.68 -12.61
CA PHE A 215 0.23 4.90 -11.83
C PHE A 215 -0.40 6.09 -12.56
N HIS A 216 -1.06 6.94 -11.79
CA HIS A 216 -1.69 8.15 -12.29
C HIS A 216 -0.65 9.17 -12.74
N PHE A 217 0.40 9.35 -11.93
CA PHE A 217 1.50 10.26 -12.26
C PHE A 217 2.65 9.51 -12.95
N PRO A 218 3.35 10.14 -13.92
CA PRO A 218 4.50 9.54 -14.60
C PRO A 218 5.63 9.14 -13.64
N SER A 219 5.81 9.91 -12.56
CA SER A 219 6.76 9.65 -11.47
C SER A 219 6.10 9.90 -10.12
N PRO A 220 6.56 9.26 -9.02
CA PRO A 220 6.11 9.60 -7.67
C PRO A 220 6.39 11.06 -7.33
N LEU A 221 5.38 11.76 -6.82
CA LEU A 221 5.43 13.15 -6.40
C LEU A 221 5.97 13.28 -4.98
N ASP A 222 6.55 14.43 -4.64
CA ASP A 222 6.88 14.74 -3.25
C ASP A 222 5.62 15.04 -2.41
N PRO A 223 5.76 15.08 -1.06
CA PRO A 223 4.61 15.06 -0.17
C PRO A 223 3.67 16.26 -0.32
N GLU A 224 4.21 17.45 -0.58
CA GLU A 224 3.43 18.67 -0.74
C GLU A 224 2.62 18.63 -2.04
N GLU A 225 3.27 18.32 -3.17
CA GLU A 225 2.62 18.16 -4.47
C GLU A 225 1.53 17.10 -4.43
N PHE A 226 1.80 15.95 -3.82
CA PHE A 226 0.83 14.87 -3.71
C PHE A 226 -0.34 15.25 -2.80
N GLY A 227 -0.09 15.95 -1.70
CA GLY A 227 -1.13 16.46 -0.80
C GLY A 227 -2.10 17.41 -1.51
N ALA A 228 -1.58 18.29 -2.37
CA ALA A 228 -2.39 19.16 -3.23
C ALA A 228 -3.16 18.37 -4.30
N ALA A 229 -2.51 17.37 -4.92
CA ALA A 229 -3.15 16.53 -5.93
C ALA A 229 -4.30 15.68 -5.37
N LEU A 230 -4.18 15.23 -4.12
CA LEU A 230 -5.21 14.44 -3.43
C LEU A 230 -6.54 15.22 -3.27
N ALA A 231 -6.48 16.55 -3.20
CA ALA A 231 -7.65 17.42 -3.13
C ALA A 231 -8.28 17.72 -4.51
N ARG A 232 -7.70 17.23 -5.61
CA ARG A 232 -8.14 17.52 -6.98
C ARG A 232 -8.57 16.25 -7.73
N PRO A 233 -9.45 16.36 -8.75
CA PRO A 233 -9.75 15.22 -9.61
C PRO A 233 -8.49 14.73 -10.33
N PRO A 234 -8.36 13.42 -10.59
CA PRO A 234 -9.36 12.38 -10.33
C PRO A 234 -9.38 11.87 -8.88
N LEU A 235 -8.34 12.14 -8.07
CA LEU A 235 -8.18 11.56 -6.73
C LEU A 235 -9.30 11.99 -5.79
N SER A 236 -9.71 13.25 -5.80
CA SER A 236 -10.84 13.73 -4.97
C SER A 236 -12.21 13.20 -5.38
N ARG A 237 -12.30 12.38 -6.44
CA ARG A 237 -13.57 11.81 -6.94
C ARG A 237 -13.56 10.30 -7.10
N ARG A 238 -12.39 9.65 -7.14
CA ARG A 238 -12.27 8.22 -7.45
C ARG A 238 -11.49 7.50 -6.38
N ALA A 239 -12.10 6.44 -5.84
CA ALA A 239 -11.43 5.49 -4.98
C ALA A 239 -10.26 4.81 -5.70
N GLY A 240 -9.34 4.24 -4.95
CA GLY A 240 -8.15 3.59 -5.49
C GLY A 240 -7.14 3.21 -4.41
N ASP A 241 -5.88 3.09 -4.81
CA ASP A 241 -4.75 2.84 -3.91
C ASP A 241 -3.76 4.00 -4.01
N ILE A 242 -3.26 4.47 -2.86
CA ILE A 242 -2.09 5.34 -2.78
C ILE A 242 -0.86 4.47 -2.54
N TYR A 243 0.24 4.78 -3.23
CA TYR A 243 1.52 4.10 -3.12
C TYR A 243 2.57 5.09 -2.62
N ALA A 244 3.22 4.76 -1.51
CA ALA A 244 4.35 5.48 -0.94
C ALA A 244 5.64 4.71 -1.23
N PHE A 245 6.60 5.36 -1.89
CA PHE A 245 7.91 4.82 -2.23
C PHE A 245 8.97 5.47 -1.35
N ARG A 246 9.67 4.67 -0.55
CA ARG A 246 10.73 5.16 0.34
C ARG A 246 11.89 5.66 -0.49
N ILE A 247 12.39 6.86 -0.19
CA ILE A 247 13.61 7.38 -0.78
C ILE A 247 14.79 6.92 0.06
N THR A 248 15.62 6.04 -0.48
CA THR A 248 16.94 5.80 0.12
C THR A 248 17.86 6.91 -0.35
N ARG A 249 18.32 7.78 0.55
CA ARG A 249 19.47 8.64 0.22
C ARG A 249 20.66 7.73 -0.03
N CYS A 250 21.28 7.84 -1.19
CA CYS A 250 22.61 7.27 -1.38
C CYS A 250 23.54 7.96 -0.36
N ALA A 251 24.19 7.20 0.50
CA ALA A 251 25.29 7.72 1.30
C ALA A 251 26.41 8.10 0.32
N GLY A 252 26.63 9.39 0.06
CA GLY A 252 27.73 9.80 -0.82
C GLY A 252 27.68 11.16 -1.52
N GLU A 253 26.72 12.05 -1.29
CA GLU A 253 26.81 13.43 -1.81
C GLU A 253 26.74 14.44 -0.65
N GLU A 254 27.80 14.47 0.14
CA GLU A 254 28.15 15.61 0.96
C GLU A 254 29.57 16.05 0.59
N THR A 255 29.68 16.71 -0.57
CA THR A 255 30.73 17.71 -0.80
C THR A 255 30.04 18.99 -1.21
N ALA A 256 29.62 19.73 -0.19
CA ALA A 256 29.51 21.17 -0.30
C ALA A 256 30.92 21.71 -0.58
N VAL A 257 31.27 21.84 -1.87
CA VAL A 257 32.30 22.78 -2.27
C VAL A 257 31.69 24.16 -2.03
N ARG A 258 32.13 24.81 -0.95
CA ARG A 258 31.89 26.24 -0.72
C ARG A 258 32.38 27.00 -1.96
N PRO A 259 31.65 28.02 -2.46
CA PRO A 259 32.26 28.94 -3.39
C PRO A 259 33.37 29.69 -2.62
N ALA A 260 34.61 29.53 -3.07
CA ALA A 260 35.66 30.46 -2.73
C ALA A 260 35.43 31.71 -3.58
N ASP A 261 35.22 32.85 -2.91
CA ASP A 261 35.39 34.16 -3.53
C ASP A 261 36.83 34.26 -4.07
N GLY A 262 36.98 34.59 -5.36
CA GLY A 262 38.31 34.88 -5.94
C GLY A 262 38.40 34.83 -7.47
N ASP A 263 38.15 35.99 -8.09
CA ASP A 263 38.78 36.56 -9.32
C ASP A 263 38.71 35.79 -10.68
N PRO A 264 38.08 36.35 -11.74
CA PRO A 264 37.95 35.69 -13.04
C PRO A 264 39.08 36.07 -14.01
N ALA A 265 40.21 35.36 -13.99
CA ALA A 265 41.19 35.42 -15.08
C ALA A 265 42.16 34.23 -15.11
N ALA A 266 41.73 33.05 -15.58
CA ALA A 266 42.59 32.06 -16.25
C ALA A 266 41.75 30.94 -16.87
N ALA A 267 41.88 30.73 -18.18
CA ALA A 267 41.23 29.63 -18.89
C ALA A 267 41.92 28.28 -18.59
N PRO A 268 41.18 27.19 -18.33
CA PRO A 268 41.79 25.86 -18.26
C PRO A 268 41.92 25.24 -19.66
N GLY A 269 43.11 24.73 -19.97
CA GLY A 269 43.43 24.00 -21.20
C GLY A 269 42.72 22.64 -21.34
N PRO A 270 42.88 21.96 -22.49
CA PRO A 270 42.10 20.76 -22.81
C PRO A 270 42.48 19.56 -21.92
N PRO A 271 41.53 18.67 -21.60
CA PRO A 271 41.75 17.52 -20.73
C PRO A 271 42.65 16.47 -21.38
N SER A 272 43.59 15.94 -20.61
CA SER A 272 44.42 14.77 -20.93
C SER A 272 43.60 13.47 -20.93
N ALA A 273 43.97 12.55 -21.83
CA ALA A 273 43.33 11.26 -22.03
C ALA A 273 43.40 10.33 -20.80
N PRO A 274 42.43 9.41 -20.62
CA PRO A 274 42.36 8.50 -19.47
C PRO A 274 43.42 7.38 -19.55
N PRO A 275 43.88 6.84 -18.39
CA PRO A 275 44.87 5.76 -18.35
C PRO A 275 44.27 4.40 -18.79
N GLU A 276 45.03 3.67 -19.59
CA GLU A 276 44.71 2.31 -20.06
C GLU A 276 44.82 1.26 -18.94
N CYS A 277 43.89 0.30 -18.94
CA CYS A 277 43.88 -0.86 -18.05
C CYS A 277 44.80 -1.97 -18.59
N PRO A 278 45.63 -2.63 -17.75
CA PRO A 278 46.43 -3.77 -18.20
C PRO A 278 45.57 -5.05 -18.38
N PRO A 279 45.96 -5.96 -19.31
CA PRO A 279 45.23 -7.21 -19.55
C PRO A 279 45.45 -8.27 -18.45
N PRO A 280 44.55 -9.26 -18.32
CA PRO A 280 44.62 -10.28 -17.29
C PRO A 280 45.68 -11.34 -17.62
N GLY A 281 46.51 -11.68 -16.64
CA GLY A 281 47.48 -12.78 -16.73
C GLY A 281 47.03 -14.00 -15.92
N GLY A 282 47.09 -15.17 -16.56
CA GLY A 282 47.55 -16.48 -16.06
C GLY A 282 46.97 -17.03 -14.76
#